data_AF-A0A2D7CBC7-F1
#
_entry.id   AF-A0A2D7CBC7-F1
#
_cell.length_a   1.000
_cell.length_b   1.000
_cell.length_c   1.000
_cell.angle_alpha   90.00
_cell.angle_beta   90.00
_cell.angle_gamma   90.00
#
_symmetry.space_group_name_H-M   'P 1'
#
loop_
_entity.id
_entity.type
_entity.pdbx_description
1 polymer ?
#
loop_
_entity_poly.entity_id
_entity_poly.type
_entity_poly.pdbx_seq_one_letter_code
_entity_poly.pdbx_strand_id
1 'polypeptide(L)'
;MAALREVCERHFDRPQAGRMRVRELQVEWREATSEGILEEAGHFGLERRAYRLLNGDDEAWLRWLDDLEFWQPGWNPDQGDEQA
;
A
#
# COMPACT_ATOMS: atom_id res chain seq x y z
N MET A 1 6.62 3.99 -4.97
CA MET A 1 5.59 3.01 -5.40
C MET A 1 6.17 1.62 -5.67
N ALA A 2 7.25 1.48 -6.45
CA ALA A 2 7.85 0.17 -6.76
C ALA A 2 8.19 -0.68 -5.52
N ALA A 3 8.75 -0.08 -4.46
CA ALA A 3 9.15 -0.80 -3.25
C ALA A 3 8.00 -1.50 -2.50
N LEU A 4 6.82 -0.87 -2.40
CA LEU A 4 5.66 -1.46 -1.72
C LEU A 4 5.17 -2.69 -2.47
N ARG A 5 4.95 -2.55 -3.79
CA ARG A 5 4.48 -3.63 -4.64
C ARG A 5 5.46 -4.80 -4.65
N GLU A 6 6.76 -4.53 -4.82
CA GLU A 6 7.80 -5.57 -4.79
C GLU A 6 7.85 -6.31 -3.45
N VAL A 7 7.74 -5.60 -2.32
CA VAL A 7 7.66 -6.22 -1.00
C VAL A 7 6.45 -7.14 -0.89
N CYS A 8 5.29 -6.68 -1.35
CA CYS A 8 4.06 -7.46 -1.34
C CYS A 8 4.17 -8.71 -2.21
N GLU A 9 4.58 -8.55 -3.47
CA GLU A 9 4.73 -9.66 -4.44
C GLU A 9 5.76 -10.70 -3.98
N ARG A 10 6.85 -10.30 -3.32
CA ARG A 10 7.82 -11.27 -2.75
C ARG A 10 7.27 -12.09 -1.58
N HIS A 11 6.17 -11.65 -0.97
CA HIS A 11 5.54 -12.31 0.18
C HIS A 11 4.10 -12.74 -0.14
N PHE A 12 3.78 -13.00 -1.41
CA PHE A 12 2.45 -13.48 -1.80
C PHE A 12 2.08 -14.79 -1.08
N ASP A 13 3.07 -15.68 -0.86
CA ASP A 13 2.92 -16.97 -0.18
C ASP A 13 3.02 -16.86 1.35
N ARG A 14 3.40 -15.69 1.88
CA ARG A 14 3.56 -15.42 3.31
C ARG A 14 2.95 -14.07 3.70
N PRO A 15 1.61 -13.93 3.65
CA PRO A 15 0.94 -12.64 3.87
C PRO A 15 1.29 -11.99 5.21
N GLN A 16 1.40 -12.77 6.28
CA GLN A 16 1.80 -12.25 7.60
C GLN A 16 3.19 -11.58 7.56
N ALA A 17 4.18 -12.21 6.92
CA ALA A 17 5.52 -11.64 6.76
C ALA A 17 5.50 -10.41 5.86
N GLY A 18 4.69 -10.45 4.79
CA GLY A 18 4.44 -9.29 3.92
C GLY A 18 3.88 -8.10 4.69
N ARG A 19 2.84 -8.30 5.52
CA ARG A 19 2.26 -7.26 6.38
C ARG A 19 3.27 -6.69 7.37
N MET A 20 4.14 -7.51 7.95
CA MET A 20 5.22 -7.01 8.80
C MET A 20 6.15 -6.08 8.03
N ARG A 21 6.57 -6.45 6.82
CA ARG A 21 7.43 -5.58 6.00
C ARG A 21 6.71 -4.30 5.56
N VAL A 22 5.39 -4.34 5.32
CA VAL A 22 4.59 -3.14 5.06
C VAL A 22 4.60 -2.19 6.26
N ARG A 23 4.57 -2.69 7.50
CA ARG A 23 4.71 -1.84 8.70
C ARG A 23 6.08 -1.16 8.78
N GLU A 24 7.14 -1.88 8.42
CA GLU A 24 8.49 -1.31 8.37
C GLU A 24 8.58 -0.21 7.30
N LEU A 25 7.99 -0.42 6.13
CA LEU A 25 7.91 0.59 5.08
C LEU A 25 7.15 1.86 5.54
N GLN A 26 6.10 1.74 6.36
CA GLN A 26 5.41 2.92 6.93
C GLN A 26 6.35 3.80 7.77
N VAL A 27 7.32 3.19 8.47
CA VAL A 27 8.34 3.94 9.23
C VAL A 27 9.29 4.65 8.26
N GLU A 28 9.82 3.93 7.28
CA GLU A 28 10.73 4.47 6.25
C GLU A 28 10.09 5.65 5.49
N TRP A 29 8.79 5.55 5.13
CA TRP A 29 8.07 6.63 4.45
C TRP A 29 7.89 7.85 5.34
N ARG A 30 7.61 7.65 6.63
CA ARG A 30 7.44 8.75 7.58
C ARG A 30 8.75 9.52 7.76
N GLU A 31 9.86 8.82 7.86
CA GLU A 31 11.20 9.40 7.93
C GLU A 31 11.52 10.17 6.64
N ALA A 32 11.36 9.53 5.47
CA ALA A 32 11.59 10.17 4.17
C ALA A 32 10.70 11.40 3.93
N THR A 33 9.46 11.38 4.43
CA THR A 33 8.56 12.55 4.36
C THR A 33 9.04 13.67 5.27
N SER A 34 9.51 13.35 6.49
CA SER A 34 10.06 14.34 7.42
C SER A 34 11.35 15.00 6.90
N GLU A 35 12.12 14.28 6.09
CA GLU A 35 13.34 14.78 5.42
C GLU A 35 13.05 15.51 4.10
N GLY A 36 11.79 15.57 3.66
CA GLY A 36 11.39 16.20 2.39
C GLY A 36 11.78 15.39 1.14
N ILE A 37 12.18 14.12 1.30
CA ILE A 37 12.52 13.20 0.21
C ILE A 37 11.24 12.65 -0.45
N LEU A 38 10.19 12.42 0.35
CA LEU A 38 8.89 11.97 -0.10
C LEU A 38 7.86 13.09 0.07
N GLU A 39 7.18 13.46 -1.01
CA GLU A 39 6.10 14.44 -0.96
C GLU A 39 4.89 13.92 -0.18
N GLU A 40 4.20 14.80 0.56
CA GLU A 40 3.02 14.44 1.39
C GLU A 40 1.93 13.71 0.61
N ALA A 41 1.66 14.12 -0.64
CA ALA A 41 0.68 13.46 -1.50
C ALA A 41 1.08 12.01 -1.82
N GLY A 42 2.38 11.78 -2.05
CA GLY A 42 2.95 10.45 -2.27
C GLY A 42 2.88 9.59 -1.01
N HIS A 43 3.23 10.16 0.15
CA HIS A 43 3.10 9.50 1.45
C HIS A 43 1.66 9.07 1.72
N PHE A 44 0.70 9.99 1.58
CA PHE A 44 -0.71 9.70 1.82
C PHE A 44 -1.27 8.60 0.88
N GLY A 45 -0.80 8.56 -0.37
CA GLY A 45 -1.14 7.48 -1.31
C GLY A 45 -0.59 6.11 -0.92
N LEU A 46 0.59 6.06 -0.30
CA LEU A 46 1.20 4.83 0.21
C LEU A 46 0.52 4.37 1.51
N GLU A 47 0.20 5.28 2.42
CA GLU A 47 -0.51 4.98 3.67
C GLU A 47 -1.89 4.38 3.43
N ARG A 48 -2.65 4.91 2.46
CA ARG A 48 -3.97 4.35 2.09
C ARG A 48 -3.88 2.90 1.61
N ARG A 49 -2.86 2.57 0.82
CA ARG A 49 -2.62 1.19 0.36
C ARG A 49 -2.18 0.30 1.49
N ALA A 50 -1.24 0.76 2.31
CA ALA A 50 -0.78 0.03 3.49
C ALA A 50 -1.97 -0.30 4.41
N TYR A 51 -2.87 0.65 4.65
CA TYR A 51 -4.07 0.42 5.45
C TYR A 51 -4.90 -0.77 4.93
N ARG A 52 -5.15 -0.87 3.62
CA ARG A 52 -5.89 -2.03 3.05
C ARG A 52 -5.13 -3.33 3.19
N LEU A 53 -3.84 -3.33 2.90
CA LEU A 53 -2.97 -4.51 2.99
C LEU A 53 -2.85 -5.04 4.44
N LEU A 54 -2.88 -4.14 5.43
CA LEU A 54 -2.67 -4.45 6.84
C LEU A 54 -3.95 -4.88 7.58
N ASN A 55 -5.13 -4.44 7.12
CA ASN A 55 -6.41 -4.76 7.77
C ASN A 55 -7.17 -5.93 7.11
N GLY A 56 -6.68 -6.45 5.98
CA GLY A 56 -7.26 -7.61 5.31
C GLY A 56 -6.74 -8.95 5.84
N ASP A 57 -7.51 -10.01 5.61
CA ASP A 57 -7.07 -11.40 5.77
C ASP A 57 -6.16 -11.84 4.61
N ASP A 58 -5.70 -13.09 4.64
CA ASP A 58 -4.73 -13.62 3.68
C ASP A 58 -5.30 -13.73 2.27
N GLU A 59 -6.61 -13.96 2.13
CA GLU A 59 -7.30 -13.93 0.84
C GLU A 59 -7.42 -12.50 0.30
N ALA A 60 -7.76 -11.54 1.15
CA ALA A 60 -7.81 -10.13 0.78
C ALA A 60 -6.42 -9.60 0.38
N TRP A 61 -5.36 -10.08 1.04
CA TRP A 61 -3.98 -9.76 0.64
C TRP A 61 -3.75 -10.15 -0.82
N LEU A 62 -3.97 -11.42 -1.18
CA LEU A 62 -3.81 -11.90 -2.57
C LEU A 62 -4.68 -11.11 -3.54
N ARG A 63 -5.93 -10.83 -3.17
CA ARG A 63 -6.84 -10.02 -3.99
C ARG A 63 -6.29 -8.62 -4.31
N TRP A 64 -5.70 -7.94 -3.33
CA TRP A 64 -5.09 -6.62 -3.56
C TRP A 64 -3.81 -6.69 -4.38
N LEU A 65 -3.04 -7.79 -4.28
CA LEU A 65 -1.86 -8.00 -5.13
C LEU A 65 -2.27 -8.15 -6.60
N ASP A 66 -3.37 -8.85 -6.88
CA ASP A 66 -3.90 -9.09 -8.23
C ASP A 66 -4.69 -7.90 -8.81
N ASP A 67 -5.08 -6.93 -7.98
CA ASP A 67 -5.80 -5.73 -8.40
C ASP A 67 -4.84 -4.71 -9.06
N LEU A 68 -4.88 -4.62 -10.40
CA LEU A 68 -4.05 -3.66 -11.14
C LEU A 68 -4.45 -2.20 -10.88
N GLU A 69 -5.72 -1.91 -10.63
CA GLU A 69 -6.21 -0.55 -10.36
C GLU A 69 -5.70 -0.06 -9.01
N PHE A 70 -5.64 -0.95 -8.01
CA PHE A 70 -5.01 -0.68 -6.71
C PHE A 70 -3.60 -0.13 -6.83
N TRP A 71 -2.83 -0.57 -7.83
CA TRP A 71 -1.44 -0.13 -8.04
C TRP A 71 -1.29 1.10 -8.94
N GLN A 72 -2.37 1.62 -9.54
CA GLN A 72 -2.30 2.80 -10.40
C GLN A 72 -2.06 4.10 -9.61
N PRO A 73 -1.24 5.04 -10.12
CA PRO A 73 -1.13 6.37 -9.54
C PRO A 73 -2.52 7.02 -9.41
N GLY A 74 -2.75 7.73 -8.30
CA GLY A 74 -4.04 8.39 -8.07
C GLY A 74 -5.17 7.47 -7.56
N TRP A 75 -4.94 6.15 -7.42
CA TRP A 75 -5.93 5.26 -6.81
C TRP A 75 -6.45 5.81 -5.48
N ASN A 76 -7.77 5.81 -5.36
CA ASN A 76 -8.48 6.24 -4.17
C ASN A 76 -9.76 5.39 -4.06
N PRO A 77 -9.94 4.64 -2.95
CA PRO A 77 -11.10 3.78 -2.79
C PRO A 77 -12.43 4.56 -2.73
N ASP A 78 -12.39 5.84 -2.35
CA ASP A 78 -13.59 6.67 -2.16
C ASP A 78 -14.00 7.45 -3.42
N GLN A 79 -13.23 7.37 -4.52
CA GLN A 79 -13.59 8.03 -5.79
C GLN A 79 -14.63 7.24 -6.62
N GLY A 80 -15.06 6.07 -6.14
CA GLY A 80 -16.05 5.21 -6.81
C GLY A 80 -17.52 5.55 -6.54
N ASP A 81 -17.82 6.43 -5.56
CA ASP A 81 -19.19 6.69 -5.09
C ASP A 81 -19.67 8.13 -5.35
N GLU A 82 -19.25 8.76 -6.45
CA GLU A 82 -19.78 10.08 -6.87
C GLU A 82 -20.51 10.01 -8.21
N GLN A 83 -21.34 8.97 -8.40
CA GLN A 83 -22.40 8.92 -9.42
C GLN A 83 -23.56 8.05 -8.92
N ALA A 84 -24.41 8.57 -8.02
CA ALA A 84 -25.72 8.02 -7.70
C ALA A 84 -26.75 9.15 -7.58
#